data_AF-A0A1I8HTA6-F1
#
_entry.id   AF-A0A1I8HTA6-F1
#
_cell.length_a   1.000
_cell.length_b   1.000
_cell.length_c   1.000
_cell.angle_alpha   90.00
_cell.angle_beta   90.00
_cell.angle_gamma   90.00
#
_symmetry.space_group_name_H-M   'P 1'
#
loop_
_entity.id
_entity.type
_entity.pdbx_description
1 polymer ?
#
loop_
_entity_poly.entity_id
_entity_poly.type
_entity_poly.pdbx_seq_one_letter_code
_entity_poly.pdbx_strand_id
1 'polypeptide(L)'
;MAAAEKAISDINSASPSILPAGSFINLTLMEIGPESLFQSVCTPANEHVLQADAILDFTPRPSCVEDLARHLDTPVMRAAMELSTGRPNVHPSPRNYMRAVASLLLRDNATRDGVMVLYDDTFDAGSILPYEDYSWYPPVYLRKIPANPDALLAEAKSLRIADFVVAASVTNAANVVARGIALGLMGGIYHWFVTTKDLTDFACPSCGAGGQVFYFRQSAANASKAAEVLSAVSA
;
A
#
# COMPACT_ATOMS: atom_id res chain seq x y z
N MET A 1 11.40 0.26 -12.59
CA MET A 1 12.39 -0.30 -13.54
C MET A 1 13.81 -0.12 -13.04
N ALA A 2 14.34 1.11 -12.96
CA ALA A 2 15.71 1.38 -12.47
C ALA A 2 16.04 0.70 -11.12
N ALA A 3 15.10 0.67 -10.17
CA ALA A 3 15.29 -0.02 -8.90
C ALA A 3 15.43 -1.55 -9.05
N ALA A 4 14.71 -2.17 -9.98
CA ALA A 4 14.78 -3.61 -10.24
C ALA A 4 16.09 -3.98 -10.97
N GLU A 5 16.49 -3.18 -11.96
CA GLU A 5 17.77 -3.34 -12.66
C GLU A 5 18.95 -3.21 -11.69
N LYS A 6 18.90 -2.21 -10.80
CA LYS A 6 19.90 -2.04 -9.76
C LYS A 6 19.95 -3.23 -8.82
N ALA A 7 18.80 -3.69 -8.31
CA ALA A 7 18.75 -4.84 -7.40
C ALA A 7 19.35 -6.10 -8.06
N ILE A 8 19.06 -6.35 -9.33
CA ILE A 8 19.59 -7.50 -10.08
C ILE A 8 21.08 -7.35 -10.33
N SER A 9 21.55 -6.15 -10.68
CA SER A 9 22.98 -5.86 -10.79
C SER A 9 23.71 -6.13 -9.46
N ASP A 10 23.15 -5.65 -8.34
CA ASP A 10 23.72 -5.84 -7.01
C ASP A 10 23.76 -7.34 -6.63
N ILE A 11 22.73 -8.13 -6.97
CA ILE A 11 22.68 -9.58 -6.75
C ILE A 11 23.70 -10.32 -7.62
N ASN A 12 23.74 -10.03 -8.92
CA ASN A 12 24.64 -10.70 -9.86
C ASN A 12 26.12 -10.37 -9.60
N SER A 13 26.41 -9.24 -8.96
CA SER A 13 27.78 -8.80 -8.62
C SER A 13 28.19 -9.04 -7.16
N ALA A 14 27.32 -9.66 -6.35
CA ALA A 14 27.57 -9.89 -4.93
C ALA A 14 28.81 -10.77 -4.69
N SER A 15 29.61 -10.39 -3.68
CA SER A 15 30.77 -11.17 -3.22
C SER A 15 30.75 -11.30 -1.69
N PRO A 16 30.62 -12.52 -1.13
CA PRO A 16 30.52 -13.80 -1.85
C PRO A 16 29.22 -13.91 -2.66
N SER A 17 29.24 -14.72 -3.73
CA SER A 17 28.06 -14.94 -4.57
C SER A 17 26.93 -15.56 -3.74
N ILE A 18 25.74 -14.96 -3.84
CA ILE A 18 24.50 -15.51 -3.27
C ILE A 18 23.76 -16.42 -4.27
N LEU A 19 24.19 -16.42 -5.54
CA LEU A 19 23.66 -17.29 -6.58
C LEU A 19 24.48 -18.57 -6.71
N PRO A 20 23.86 -19.70 -7.12
CA PRO A 20 24.59 -20.89 -7.50
C PRO A 20 25.67 -20.60 -8.55
N ALA A 21 26.75 -21.38 -8.53
CA ALA A 21 27.88 -21.16 -9.42
C ALA A 21 27.46 -21.21 -10.90
N GLY A 22 27.78 -20.14 -11.64
CA GLY A 22 27.44 -20.01 -13.07
C GLY A 22 26.01 -19.54 -13.35
N SER A 23 25.21 -19.26 -12.32
CA SER A 23 23.87 -18.68 -12.47
C SER A 23 23.91 -17.16 -12.48
N PHE A 24 23.00 -16.55 -13.24
CA PHE A 24 22.75 -15.12 -13.26
C PHE A 24 21.24 -14.87 -13.40
N ILE A 25 20.77 -13.76 -12.84
CA ILE A 25 19.38 -13.32 -13.00
C ILE A 25 19.31 -12.37 -14.19
N ASN A 26 18.42 -12.66 -15.14
CA ASN A 26 18.03 -11.74 -16.20
C ASN A 26 16.67 -11.11 -15.88
N LEU A 27 16.54 -9.81 -16.16
CA LEU A 27 15.26 -9.11 -16.10
C LEU A 27 14.73 -8.88 -17.50
N THR A 28 13.46 -9.20 -17.70
CA THR A 28 12.71 -8.71 -18.85
C THR A 28 11.60 -7.81 -18.33
N LEU A 29 11.61 -6.55 -18.76
CA LEU A 29 10.48 -5.68 -18.56
C LEU A 29 9.39 -6.01 -19.58
N MET A 30 8.17 -6.15 -19.09
CA MET A 30 6.99 -6.20 -19.94
C MET A 30 6.06 -5.06 -19.58
N GLU A 31 5.81 -4.18 -20.53
CA GLU A 31 4.76 -3.15 -20.40
C GLU A 31 3.44 -3.73 -20.90
N ILE A 32 2.40 -3.61 -20.08
CA ILE A 32 1.05 -4.03 -20.46
C ILE A 32 0.40 -2.86 -21.19
N GLY A 33 0.17 -3.04 -22.49
CA GLY A 33 -0.59 -2.09 -23.31
C GLY A 33 -2.10 -2.12 -23.01
N PRO A 34 -2.93 -1.53 -23.87
CA PRO A 34 -4.40 -1.58 -23.72
C PRO A 34 -5.00 -2.98 -23.94
N GLU A 35 -4.21 -3.92 -24.47
CA GLU A 35 -4.64 -5.29 -24.73
C GLU A 35 -4.58 -6.16 -23.48
N SER A 36 -5.19 -7.34 -23.52
CA SER A 36 -5.09 -8.27 -22.38
C SER A 36 -3.63 -8.71 -22.17
N LEU A 37 -3.25 -8.93 -20.91
CA LEU A 37 -1.91 -9.44 -20.57
C LEU A 37 -1.59 -10.73 -21.35
N PHE A 38 -2.57 -11.63 -21.48
CA PHE A 38 -2.39 -12.89 -22.20
C PHE A 38 -2.08 -12.65 -23.68
N GLN A 39 -2.79 -11.74 -24.35
CA GLN A 39 -2.48 -11.36 -25.73
C GLN A 39 -1.09 -10.74 -25.86
N SER A 40 -0.69 -9.92 -24.90
CA SER A 40 0.63 -9.30 -24.89
C SER A 40 1.74 -10.37 -24.74
N VAL A 41 1.53 -11.40 -23.92
CA VAL A 41 2.51 -12.48 -23.69
C VAL A 41 2.56 -13.48 -24.86
N CYS A 42 1.42 -13.82 -25.45
CA CYS A 42 1.32 -14.83 -26.51
C CYS A 42 1.69 -14.31 -27.91
N THR A 43 2.68 -13.41 -28.01
CA THR A 43 3.24 -12.96 -29.29
C THR A 43 4.63 -13.57 -29.50
N PRO A 44 5.05 -13.85 -30.75
CA PRO A 44 6.39 -14.38 -31.02
C PRO A 44 7.53 -13.52 -30.44
N ALA A 45 7.31 -12.20 -30.35
CA ALA A 45 8.28 -11.26 -29.75
C ALA A 45 8.47 -11.49 -28.24
N ASN A 46 7.48 -12.06 -27.55
CA ASN A 46 7.43 -12.22 -26.10
C ASN A 46 7.50 -13.69 -25.63
N GLU A 47 7.87 -14.62 -26.51
CA GLU A 47 8.04 -16.05 -26.17
C GLU A 47 9.02 -16.29 -25.01
N HIS A 48 10.01 -15.40 -24.85
CA HIS A 48 10.95 -15.45 -23.73
C HIS A 48 10.27 -15.30 -22.36
N VAL A 49 9.10 -14.66 -22.29
CA VAL A 49 8.29 -14.52 -21.06
C VAL A 49 7.66 -15.86 -20.66
N LEU A 50 7.42 -16.76 -21.61
CA LEU A 50 6.91 -18.11 -21.34
C LEU A 50 7.94 -18.99 -20.61
N GLN A 51 9.20 -18.58 -20.59
CA GLN A 51 10.31 -19.26 -19.92
C GLN A 51 10.70 -18.58 -18.61
N ALA A 52 9.91 -17.62 -18.13
CA ALA A 52 10.22 -16.91 -16.89
C ALA A 52 10.16 -17.85 -15.67
N ASP A 53 11.25 -17.90 -14.91
CA ASP A 53 11.32 -18.67 -13.66
C ASP A 53 10.47 -18.05 -12.53
N ALA A 54 10.19 -16.74 -12.61
CA ALA A 54 9.35 -16.01 -11.67
C ALA A 54 8.80 -14.73 -12.32
N ILE A 55 7.65 -14.26 -11.81
CA ILE A 55 7.04 -12.99 -12.23
C ILE A 55 7.01 -12.02 -11.04
N LEU A 56 7.52 -10.80 -11.26
CA LEU A 56 7.36 -9.67 -10.34
C LEU A 56 6.18 -8.82 -10.81
N ASP A 57 5.08 -8.85 -10.06
CA ASP A 57 3.84 -8.15 -10.40
C ASP A 57 3.72 -6.82 -9.64
N PHE A 58 3.80 -5.72 -10.40
CA PHE A 58 3.60 -4.35 -9.92
C PHE A 58 2.25 -3.76 -10.36
N THR A 59 1.38 -4.57 -10.96
CA THR A 59 0.10 -4.08 -11.46
C THR A 59 -0.85 -3.72 -10.33
N PRO A 60 -1.69 -2.67 -10.50
CA PRO A 60 -2.68 -2.31 -9.48
C PRO A 60 -3.73 -3.40 -9.27
N ARG A 61 -4.08 -4.17 -10.31
CA ARG A 61 -5.17 -5.16 -10.30
C ARG A 61 -4.68 -6.59 -10.59
N PRO A 62 -5.00 -7.56 -9.73
CA PRO A 62 -4.46 -8.93 -9.74
C PRO A 62 -4.79 -9.79 -10.96
N SER A 63 -5.99 -9.62 -11.50
CA SER A 63 -6.70 -10.76 -12.09
C SER A 63 -5.97 -11.41 -13.26
N CYS A 64 -5.30 -10.61 -14.10
CA CYS A 64 -4.72 -11.13 -15.34
C CYS A 64 -3.36 -11.80 -15.14
N VAL A 65 -2.53 -11.32 -14.22
CA VAL A 65 -1.15 -11.85 -13.99
C VAL A 65 -1.20 -13.18 -13.25
N GLU A 66 -2.13 -13.31 -12.30
CA GLU A 66 -2.30 -14.54 -11.54
C GLU A 66 -2.78 -15.70 -12.42
N ASP A 67 -3.67 -15.42 -13.37
CA ASP A 67 -4.14 -16.42 -14.33
C ASP A 67 -3.01 -16.84 -15.29
N LEU A 68 -2.23 -15.89 -15.81
CA LEU A 68 -1.05 -16.21 -16.62
C LEU A 68 -0.07 -17.11 -15.86
N ALA A 69 0.29 -16.72 -14.64
CA ALA A 69 1.22 -17.48 -13.83
C ALA A 69 0.75 -18.89 -13.50
N ARG A 70 -0.57 -19.07 -13.32
CA ARG A 70 -1.16 -20.40 -13.14
C ARG A 70 -0.99 -21.26 -14.40
N HIS A 71 -1.10 -20.68 -15.59
CA HIS A 71 -0.89 -21.40 -16.85
C HIS A 71 0.58 -21.73 -17.12
N LEU A 72 1.50 -20.88 -16.69
CA LEU A 72 2.94 -21.08 -16.87
C LEU A 72 3.58 -21.93 -15.75
N ASP A 73 2.82 -22.28 -14.70
CA ASP A 73 3.35 -22.86 -13.46
C ASP A 73 4.49 -22.04 -12.85
N THR A 74 4.38 -20.71 -12.98
CA THR A 74 5.42 -19.77 -12.56
C THR A 74 5.05 -19.11 -11.22
N PRO A 75 5.97 -19.06 -10.24
CA PRO A 75 5.74 -18.29 -9.02
C PRO A 75 5.59 -16.79 -9.31
N VAL A 76 4.69 -16.14 -8.57
CA VAL A 76 4.48 -14.69 -8.65
C VAL A 76 4.76 -14.08 -7.30
N MET A 77 5.64 -13.08 -7.29
CA MET A 77 5.81 -12.19 -6.15
C MET A 77 5.16 -10.85 -6.47
N ARG A 78 4.23 -10.44 -5.62
CA ARG A 78 3.44 -9.23 -5.84
C ARG A 78 3.95 -8.08 -4.99
N ALA A 79 3.83 -6.87 -5.52
CA ALA A 79 4.06 -5.63 -4.81
C ALA A 79 2.84 -4.70 -4.98
N ALA A 80 1.67 -5.17 -4.53
CA ALA A 80 0.39 -4.47 -4.71
C ALA A 80 -0.36 -4.31 -3.38
N MET A 81 -1.13 -3.22 -3.22
CA MET A 81 -1.94 -3.02 -2.00
C MET A 81 -3.26 -3.75 -1.97
N GLU A 82 -3.66 -4.45 -3.03
CA GLU A 82 -4.88 -5.24 -2.96
C GLU A 82 -4.64 -6.55 -2.21
N LEU A 83 -5.68 -7.07 -1.55
CA LEU A 83 -5.64 -8.38 -0.93
C LEU A 83 -5.39 -9.44 -2.01
N SER A 84 -4.20 -10.04 -2.02
CA SER A 84 -3.93 -11.23 -2.81
C SER A 84 -4.38 -12.46 -2.02
N THR A 85 -5.28 -13.27 -2.57
CA THR A 85 -5.66 -14.53 -1.96
C THR A 85 -4.56 -15.57 -2.19
N GLY A 86 -3.81 -15.90 -1.14
CA GLY A 86 -2.95 -17.09 -1.12
C GLY A 86 -1.60 -17.01 -1.85
N ARG A 87 -1.15 -15.82 -2.28
CA ARG A 87 0.20 -15.63 -2.85
C ARG A 87 1.05 -14.64 -2.04
N PRO A 88 2.40 -14.77 -2.05
CA PRO A 88 3.29 -13.84 -1.36
C PRO A 88 3.17 -12.42 -1.95
N ASN A 89 2.96 -11.45 -1.06
CA ASN A 89 2.90 -10.02 -1.40
C ASN A 89 3.87 -9.27 -0.48
N VAL A 90 4.81 -8.54 -1.07
CA VAL A 90 5.82 -7.78 -0.33
C VAL A 90 5.24 -6.48 0.25
N HIS A 91 4.12 -6.01 -0.29
CA HIS A 91 3.45 -4.83 0.23
C HIS A 91 2.57 -5.20 1.44
N PRO A 92 2.57 -4.41 2.53
CA PRO A 92 1.59 -4.59 3.60
C PRO A 92 0.17 -4.56 3.06
N SER A 93 -0.65 -5.53 3.48
CA SER A 93 -2.08 -5.54 3.12
C SER A 93 -2.80 -4.32 3.71
N PRO A 94 -3.94 -3.88 3.15
CA PRO A 94 -4.73 -2.80 3.72
C PRO A 94 -5.18 -3.11 5.15
N ARG A 95 -5.45 -4.39 5.45
CA ARG A 95 -5.74 -4.86 6.81
C ARG A 95 -4.59 -4.55 7.77
N ASN A 96 -3.33 -4.70 7.35
CA ASN A 96 -2.17 -4.36 8.18
C ASN A 96 -2.10 -2.86 8.47
N TYR A 97 -2.41 -2.00 7.48
CA TYR A 97 -2.53 -0.55 7.70
C TYR A 97 -3.64 -0.23 8.70
N MET A 98 -4.81 -0.83 8.53
CA MET A 98 -5.93 -0.59 9.45
C MET A 98 -5.66 -1.11 10.85
N ARG A 99 -4.99 -2.25 11.03
CA ARG A 99 -4.53 -2.72 12.36
C ARG A 99 -3.55 -1.74 13.00
N ALA A 100 -2.67 -1.14 12.21
CA ALA A 100 -1.72 -0.17 12.70
C ALA A 100 -2.43 1.14 13.12
N VAL A 101 -3.40 1.62 12.34
CA VAL A 101 -4.29 2.75 12.69
C VAL A 101 -5.09 2.45 13.94
N ALA A 102 -5.74 1.29 13.98
CA ALA A 102 -6.46 0.76 15.13
C ALA A 102 -5.63 0.80 16.42
N SER A 103 -4.37 0.37 16.35
CA SER A 103 -3.46 0.38 17.51
C SER A 103 -3.15 1.79 18.00
N LEU A 104 -3.03 2.77 17.10
CA LEU A 104 -2.82 4.18 17.46
C LEU A 104 -4.07 4.80 18.07
N LEU A 105 -5.23 4.55 17.46
CA LEU A 105 -6.52 5.01 17.97
C LEU A 105 -6.77 4.49 19.40
N LEU A 106 -6.45 3.22 19.67
CA LEU A 106 -6.56 2.63 21.01
C LEU A 106 -5.58 3.26 22.01
N ARG A 107 -4.33 3.52 21.60
CA ARG A 107 -3.32 4.16 22.46
C ARG A 107 -3.73 5.57 22.88
N ASP A 108 -4.24 6.35 21.94
CA ASP A 108 -4.54 7.77 22.14
C ASP A 108 -5.93 7.98 22.76
N ASN A 109 -6.62 6.89 23.14
CA ASN A 109 -8.01 6.89 23.62
C ASN A 109 -8.92 7.70 22.68
N ALA A 110 -8.72 7.47 21.38
CA ALA A 110 -9.42 8.15 20.30
C ALA A 110 -10.93 7.95 20.44
N THR A 111 -11.67 8.92 19.93
CA THR A 111 -12.92 9.41 20.52
C THR A 111 -14.08 8.40 20.58
N ARG A 112 -14.99 8.63 21.53
CA ARG A 112 -16.28 7.92 21.69
C ARG A 112 -17.25 8.08 20.50
N ASP A 113 -17.11 9.16 19.74
CA ASP A 113 -18.16 9.64 18.82
C ASP A 113 -18.10 8.97 17.43
N GLY A 114 -16.93 8.51 17.00
CA GLY A 114 -16.77 7.76 15.75
C GLY A 114 -15.47 8.04 15.02
N VAL A 115 -15.14 7.15 14.08
CA VAL A 115 -14.01 7.29 13.16
C VAL A 115 -14.56 7.32 11.75
N MET A 116 -14.14 8.29 10.93
CA MET A 116 -14.47 8.31 9.50
C MET A 116 -13.32 7.75 8.68
N VAL A 117 -13.59 6.70 7.91
CA VAL A 117 -12.63 6.09 7.00
C VAL A 117 -12.98 6.46 5.56
N LEU A 118 -12.13 7.27 4.95
CA LEU A 118 -12.22 7.77 3.59
C LEU A 118 -11.33 6.92 2.69
N TYR A 119 -11.90 6.28 1.66
CA TYR A 119 -11.14 5.40 0.76
C TYR A 119 -11.37 5.69 -0.72
N ASP A 120 -10.41 5.33 -1.57
CA ASP A 120 -10.57 5.35 -3.03
C ASP A 120 -10.40 3.94 -3.65
N ASP A 121 -10.49 3.86 -4.98
CA ASP A 121 -10.40 2.59 -5.72
C ASP A 121 -9.01 1.92 -5.66
N THR A 122 -8.02 2.54 -4.99
CA THR A 122 -6.71 1.93 -4.76
C THR A 122 -6.64 1.10 -3.48
N PHE A 123 -7.71 1.12 -2.68
CA PHE A 123 -7.87 0.38 -1.44
C PHE A 123 -9.11 -0.50 -1.48
N ASP A 124 -8.96 -1.77 -1.10
CA ASP A 124 -10.09 -2.69 -0.95
C ASP A 124 -10.89 -2.37 0.32
N ALA A 125 -12.05 -1.76 0.15
CA ALA A 125 -12.98 -1.43 1.23
C ALA A 125 -13.38 -2.66 2.09
N GLY A 126 -13.48 -3.84 1.47
CA GLY A 126 -13.83 -5.09 2.16
C GLY A 126 -12.76 -5.53 3.16
N SER A 127 -11.54 -5.04 3.02
CA SER A 127 -10.39 -5.32 3.89
C SER A 127 -10.16 -4.27 4.98
N ILE A 128 -10.86 -3.13 4.88
CA ILE A 128 -10.76 -2.00 5.80
C ILE A 128 -11.57 -2.23 7.08
N LEU A 129 -12.69 -2.95 6.98
CA LEU A 129 -13.54 -3.24 8.12
C LEU A 129 -12.84 -4.22 9.08
N PRO A 130 -12.89 -3.96 10.40
CA PRO A 130 -12.31 -4.88 11.37
C PRO A 130 -13.08 -6.20 11.36
N TYR A 131 -12.41 -7.28 10.99
CA TYR A 131 -12.88 -8.66 11.19
C TYR A 131 -12.48 -9.22 12.56
N GLU A 132 -11.89 -8.40 13.41
CA GLU A 132 -11.37 -8.83 14.70
C GLU A 132 -12.29 -8.33 15.81
N ASP A 133 -12.58 -9.24 16.75
CA ASP A 133 -13.39 -9.13 17.97
C ASP A 133 -12.88 -8.05 18.95
N TYR A 134 -12.70 -6.83 18.47
CA TYR A 134 -12.46 -5.69 19.33
C TYR A 134 -13.81 -5.17 19.79
N SER A 135 -14.29 -5.70 20.91
CA SER A 135 -15.56 -5.38 21.57
C SER A 135 -15.73 -3.91 21.99
N TRP A 136 -14.84 -3.01 21.56
CA TRP A 136 -14.77 -1.62 22.02
C TRP A 136 -14.35 -0.62 20.93
N TYR A 137 -14.78 -0.80 19.67
CA TYR A 137 -14.62 0.25 18.66
C TYR A 137 -15.75 1.29 18.71
N PRO A 138 -15.44 2.60 18.60
CA PRO A 138 -16.44 3.61 18.27
C PRO A 138 -17.03 3.34 16.87
N PRO A 139 -18.19 3.94 16.52
CA PRO A 139 -18.80 3.76 15.20
C PRO A 139 -17.83 4.10 14.06
N VAL A 140 -17.70 3.19 13.08
CA VAL A 140 -16.84 3.39 11.90
C VAL A 140 -17.69 3.81 10.71
N TYR A 141 -17.44 5.01 10.19
CA TYR A 141 -18.11 5.57 9.01
C TYR A 141 -17.23 5.37 7.79
N LEU A 142 -17.49 4.30 7.04
CA LEU A 142 -16.79 4.03 5.79
C LEU A 142 -17.42 4.83 4.64
N ARG A 143 -16.61 5.60 3.91
CA ARG A 143 -17.05 6.49 2.82
C ARG A 143 -16.05 6.48 1.66
N LYS A 144 -16.55 6.24 0.44
CA LYS A 144 -15.75 6.39 -0.77
C LYS A 144 -15.51 7.88 -1.05
N ILE A 145 -14.28 8.25 -1.40
CA ILE A 145 -13.90 9.63 -1.71
C ILE A 145 -14.49 10.04 -3.07
N PRO A 146 -15.37 11.05 -3.13
CA PRO A 146 -15.83 11.66 -4.36
C PRO A 146 -14.78 12.67 -4.88
N ALA A 147 -14.97 13.15 -6.11
CA ALA A 147 -14.12 14.19 -6.69
C ALA A 147 -14.04 15.47 -5.83
N ASN A 148 -15.14 15.85 -5.18
CA ASN A 148 -15.17 16.91 -4.17
C ASN A 148 -15.60 16.36 -2.80
N PRO A 149 -14.69 16.24 -1.81
CA PRO A 149 -14.98 15.67 -0.50
C PRO A 149 -15.67 16.63 0.49
N ASP A 150 -15.99 17.88 0.12
CA ASP A 150 -16.56 18.88 1.04
C ASP A 150 -17.79 18.39 1.80
N ALA A 151 -18.73 17.75 1.09
CA ALA A 151 -19.97 17.26 1.69
C ALA A 151 -19.69 16.15 2.73
N LEU A 152 -18.73 15.27 2.48
CA LEU A 152 -18.31 14.23 3.43
C LEU A 152 -17.64 14.84 4.66
N LEU A 153 -16.81 15.85 4.46
CA LEU A 153 -16.13 16.54 5.56
C LEU A 153 -17.11 17.37 6.40
N ALA A 154 -18.13 17.96 5.78
CA ALA A 154 -19.22 18.61 6.47
C ALA A 154 -20.10 17.61 7.24
N GLU A 155 -20.36 16.43 6.68
CA GLU A 155 -21.03 15.31 7.36
C GLU A 155 -20.24 14.93 8.62
N ALA A 156 -18.92 14.72 8.51
CA ALA A 156 -18.06 14.38 9.62
C ALA A 156 -18.14 15.42 10.77
N LYS A 157 -18.14 16.70 10.41
CA LYS A 157 -18.30 17.80 11.37
C LYS A 157 -19.66 17.76 12.09
N SER A 158 -20.74 17.46 11.36
CA SER A 158 -22.09 17.33 11.94
C SER A 158 -22.19 16.14 12.91
N LEU A 159 -21.48 15.06 12.60
CA LEU A 159 -21.38 13.86 13.42
C LEU A 159 -20.36 13.99 14.57
N ARG A 160 -19.67 15.15 14.67
CA ARG A 160 -18.60 15.41 15.66
C ARG A 160 -17.46 14.39 15.59
N ILE A 161 -17.18 13.88 14.41
CA ILE A 161 -16.06 12.96 14.19
C ILE A 161 -14.76 13.75 14.26
N ALA A 162 -13.90 13.34 15.20
CA ALA A 162 -12.57 13.89 15.40
C ALA A 162 -11.49 13.10 14.64
N ASP A 163 -11.72 11.81 14.42
CA ASP A 163 -10.72 10.87 13.92
C ASP A 163 -10.99 10.52 12.45
N PHE A 164 -10.04 10.86 11.57
CA PHE A 164 -10.12 10.62 10.13
C PHE A 164 -9.04 9.65 9.68
N VAL A 165 -9.43 8.60 8.97
CA VAL A 165 -8.51 7.68 8.31
C VAL A 165 -8.65 7.86 6.81
N VAL A 166 -7.58 8.23 6.11
CA VAL A 166 -7.57 8.48 4.67
C VAL A 166 -6.75 7.37 4.00
N ALA A 167 -7.46 6.35 3.53
CA ALA A 167 -6.94 5.18 2.83
C ALA A 167 -7.07 5.36 1.31
N ALA A 168 -6.16 6.14 0.72
CA ALA A 168 -6.27 6.54 -0.67
C ALA A 168 -4.91 6.69 -1.37
N SER A 169 -4.96 6.84 -2.69
CA SER A 169 -3.83 7.33 -3.50
C SER A 169 -3.35 8.69 -2.99
N VAL A 170 -2.06 9.02 -3.23
CA VAL A 170 -1.44 10.28 -2.79
C VAL A 170 -2.25 11.49 -3.23
N THR A 171 -2.72 11.51 -4.49
CA THR A 171 -3.51 12.61 -5.05
C THR A 171 -4.84 12.80 -4.33
N ASN A 172 -5.60 11.71 -4.11
CA ASN A 172 -6.89 11.79 -3.43
C ASN A 172 -6.73 12.11 -1.94
N ALA A 173 -5.72 11.55 -1.28
CA ALA A 173 -5.39 11.88 0.10
C ALA A 173 -5.04 13.37 0.23
N ALA A 174 -4.23 13.91 -0.69
CA ALA A 174 -3.84 15.32 -0.69
C ALA A 174 -5.06 16.23 -0.90
N ASN A 175 -5.96 15.86 -1.82
CA ASN A 175 -7.22 16.58 -2.02
C ASN A 175 -8.06 16.61 -0.74
N VAL A 176 -8.31 15.45 -0.11
CA VAL A 176 -9.08 15.34 1.12
C VAL A 176 -8.49 16.20 2.24
N VAL A 177 -7.18 16.12 2.46
CA VAL A 177 -6.51 16.90 3.52
C VAL A 177 -6.57 18.40 3.21
N ALA A 178 -6.35 18.81 1.94
CA ALA A 178 -6.47 20.21 1.53
C ALA A 178 -7.88 20.77 1.78
N ARG A 179 -8.93 20.00 1.50
CA ARG A 179 -10.31 20.39 1.80
C ARG A 179 -10.58 20.39 3.31
N GLY A 180 -10.01 19.45 4.06
CA GLY A 180 -10.05 19.43 5.53
C GLY A 180 -9.48 20.70 6.16
N ILE A 181 -8.33 21.17 5.66
CA ILE A 181 -7.74 22.46 6.04
C ILE A 181 -8.72 23.61 5.77
N ALA A 182 -9.25 23.70 4.55
CA ALA A 182 -10.15 24.77 4.14
C ALA A 182 -11.45 24.83 4.99
N LEU A 183 -11.91 23.68 5.50
CA LEU A 183 -13.10 23.56 6.34
C LEU A 183 -12.82 23.69 7.85
N GLY A 184 -11.57 23.93 8.24
CA GLY A 184 -11.16 24.10 9.63
C GLY A 184 -11.15 22.79 10.44
N LEU A 185 -10.93 21.66 9.77
CA LEU A 185 -10.88 20.32 10.38
C LEU A 185 -9.46 19.89 10.77
N MET A 186 -8.53 20.84 10.90
CA MET A 186 -7.11 20.58 11.26
C MET A 186 -6.72 21.15 12.61
N GLY A 187 -7.69 21.63 13.40
CA GLY A 187 -7.46 22.06 14.78
C GLY A 187 -7.07 20.90 15.70
N GLY A 188 -6.56 21.20 16.89
CA GLY A 188 -5.99 20.21 17.82
C GLY A 188 -6.96 19.16 18.40
N ILE A 189 -8.24 19.21 18.02
CA ILE A 189 -9.24 18.18 18.35
C ILE A 189 -9.35 17.10 17.26
N TYR A 190 -8.79 17.32 16.08
CA TYR A 190 -8.91 16.42 14.94
C TYR A 190 -7.61 15.64 14.74
N HIS A 191 -7.73 14.34 14.53
CA HIS A 191 -6.61 13.45 14.24
C HIS A 191 -6.76 12.88 12.84
N TRP A 192 -5.67 12.88 12.09
CA TRP A 192 -5.66 12.48 10.68
C TRP A 192 -4.64 11.38 10.44
N PHE A 193 -5.11 10.20 10.05
CA PHE A 193 -4.31 9.04 9.74
C PHE A 193 -4.29 8.82 8.24
N VAL A 194 -3.21 9.20 7.57
CA VAL A 194 -3.07 9.01 6.11
C VAL A 194 -2.36 7.69 5.86
N THR A 195 -3.04 6.77 5.18
CA THR A 195 -2.50 5.50 4.72
C THR A 195 -2.45 5.52 3.20
N THR A 196 -1.26 5.64 2.63
CA THR A 196 -1.05 5.68 1.17
C THR A 196 0.18 4.86 0.78
N LYS A 197 0.25 4.44 -0.50
CA LYS A 197 1.35 3.64 -1.09
C LYS A 197 2.68 4.37 -0.98
N ASP A 198 2.67 5.66 -1.33
CA ASP A 198 3.87 6.46 -1.53
C ASP A 198 3.86 7.65 -0.55
N LEU A 199 3.95 7.34 0.75
CA LEU A 199 4.00 8.35 1.82
C LEU A 199 5.18 9.34 1.64
N THR A 200 6.22 8.99 0.89
CA THR A 200 7.33 9.89 0.52
C THR A 200 6.89 11.03 -0.38
N ASP A 201 5.85 10.79 -1.18
CA ASP A 201 5.37 11.71 -2.21
C ASP A 201 4.17 12.53 -1.69
N PHE A 202 3.67 12.17 -0.51
CA PHE A 202 2.66 12.94 0.19
C PHE A 202 3.29 14.12 0.94
N ALA A 203 3.10 15.33 0.43
CA ALA A 203 3.45 16.57 1.11
C ALA A 203 2.18 17.33 1.52
N CYS A 204 2.12 17.78 2.78
CA CYS A 204 1.11 18.71 3.25
C CYS A 204 1.77 19.97 3.83
N PRO A 205 2.15 20.95 2.98
CA PRO A 205 2.84 22.17 3.42
C PRO A 205 2.05 23.01 4.43
N SER A 206 0.71 22.89 4.38
CA SER A 206 -0.22 23.62 5.24
C SER A 206 -0.65 22.84 6.49
N CYS A 207 -0.23 21.58 6.63
CA CYS A 207 -0.34 20.85 7.89
C CYS A 207 0.78 21.36 8.79
N GLY A 208 0.51 22.41 9.59
CA GLY A 208 1.50 23.00 10.48
C GLY A 208 2.16 21.96 11.41
N ALA A 209 3.32 22.32 11.99
CA ALA A 209 3.99 21.52 13.01
C ALA A 209 3.07 21.35 14.23
N GLY A 210 2.34 20.23 14.30
CA GLY A 210 1.29 20.01 15.29
C GLY A 210 0.07 19.24 14.78
N GLY A 211 -0.12 19.13 13.46
CA GLY A 211 -1.03 18.12 12.90
C GLY A 211 -0.38 16.74 13.03
N GLN A 212 -0.84 15.93 13.97
CA GLN A 212 -0.37 14.55 14.13
C GLN A 212 -0.89 13.70 12.96
N VAL A 213 -0.26 13.86 11.79
CA VAL A 213 -0.34 12.89 10.72
C VAL A 213 0.55 11.74 11.15
N PHE A 214 -0.05 10.64 11.58
CA PHE A 214 0.70 9.45 11.94
C PHE A 214 1.09 8.72 10.65
N TYR A 215 2.37 8.83 10.31
CA TYR A 215 2.97 8.10 9.20
C TYR A 215 3.32 6.69 9.66
N PHE A 216 2.78 5.66 9.00
CA PHE A 216 3.30 4.30 9.12
C PHE A 216 4.59 4.18 8.33
N ARG A 217 5.65 4.78 8.86
CA ARG A 217 7.01 4.49 8.39
C ARG A 217 7.41 3.14 8.95
N GLN A 218 8.00 2.28 8.12
CA GLN A 218 9.19 1.60 8.61
C GLN A 218 10.18 2.72 8.94
N SER A 219 10.34 3.05 10.21
CA SER A 219 11.41 3.94 10.63
C SER A 219 12.75 3.28 10.30
N ALA A 220 13.84 4.06 10.22
CA ALA A 220 15.19 3.53 10.03
C ALA A 220 15.56 2.44 11.07
N ALA A 221 14.90 2.41 12.24
CA ALA A 221 15.04 1.35 13.23
C ALA A 221 14.49 -0.03 12.77
N ASN A 222 13.55 -0.05 11.82
CA ASN A 222 13.08 -1.29 11.18
C ASN A 222 13.99 -1.72 10.02
N ALA A 223 14.75 -0.80 9.40
CA ALA A 223 15.77 -1.15 8.42
C ALA A 223 16.93 -1.92 9.07
N SER A 224 17.33 -1.55 10.30
CA SER A 224 18.28 -2.35 11.09
C SER A 224 17.74 -3.72 11.46
N LYS A 225 16.43 -3.86 11.69
CA LYS A 225 15.80 -5.17 11.97
C LYS A 225 15.70 -6.04 10.72
N ALA A 226 15.43 -5.43 9.56
CA ALA A 226 15.50 -6.12 8.27
C ALA A 226 16.94 -6.58 7.97
N ALA A 227 17.95 -5.76 8.29
CA ALA A 227 19.35 -6.14 8.18
C ALA A 227 19.75 -7.28 9.14
N GLU A 228 19.24 -7.27 10.39
CA GLU A 228 19.40 -8.39 11.33
C GLU A 228 18.78 -9.69 10.80
N VAL A 229 17.55 -9.63 10.27
CA VAL A 229 16.89 -10.80 9.67
C VAL A 229 17.66 -11.29 8.45
N LEU A 230 18.14 -10.39 7.59
CA LEU A 230 18.97 -10.74 6.43
C LEU A 230 20.30 -11.38 6.85
N SER A 231 20.90 -10.90 7.94
CA SER A 231 22.13 -11.46 8.54
C SER A 231 21.87 -12.83 9.18
N ALA A 232 20.69 -13.05 9.76
CA ALA A 232 20.33 -14.32 10.41
C ALA A 232 19.94 -15.41 9.40
N VAL A 233 19.48 -15.01 8.21
CA VAL A 233 19.14 -15.95 7.11
C VAL A 233 20.35 -16.27 6.22
N SER A 234 21.39 -15.43 6.26
CA SER A 234 22.63 -15.61 5.49
C SER A 234 23.78 -16.27 6.27
N ALA A 235 23.56 -16.65 7.53
CA ALA A 235 24.46 -17.43 8.37
C ALA A 235 24.03 -18.91 8.44
#